data_AF-A0A9D1K0E3-F1
#
_entry.id   AF-A0A9D1K0E3-F1
#
_cell.length_a   1.000
_cell.length_b   1.000
_cell.length_c   1.000
_cell.angle_alpha   90.00
_cell.angle_beta   90.00
_cell.angle_gamma   90.00
#
_symmetry.space_group_name_H-M   'P 1'
#
loop_
_entity.id
_entity.type
_entity.pdbx_description
1 polymer ?
#
loop_
_entity_poly.entity_id
_entity_poly.type
_entity_poly.pdbx_seq_one_letter_code
_entity_poly.pdbx_strand_id
1 'polypeptide(L)' 'MGFIGTLTLILIVLKDFGLIDVSWLWVLSPLWISALLVLLIFGTILVAGRLKKGRW' A
#
# COMPACT_ATOMS: atom_id res chain seq x y z
N MET A 1 -13.88 7.08 9.06
CA MET A 1 -13.56 6.04 8.06
C MET A 1 -12.69 6.68 6.99
N GLY A 2 -11.47 6.18 6.77
CA GLY A 2 -10.55 6.76 5.79
C GLY A 2 -11.01 6.46 4.35
N PHE A 3 -10.92 7.46 3.47
CA PHE A 3 -11.33 7.39 2.06
C PHE A 3 -10.86 6.11 1.33
N ILE A 4 -9.64 5.67 1.62
CA ILE A 4 -9.04 4.46 1.05
C ILE A 4 -9.80 3.18 1.47
N GLY A 5 -10.30 3.12 2.70
CA GLY A 5 -11.08 1.98 3.20
C GLY A 5 -12.41 1.83 2.48
N THR A 6 -13.10 2.96 2.22
CA THR A 6 -14.36 2.96 1.47
C THR A 6 -14.15 2.51 0.02
N LEU A 7 -13.10 3.01 -0.64
CA LEU A 7 -12.74 2.61 -2.00
C LEU A 7 -12.37 1.12 -2.10
N THR A 8 -11.66 0.59 -1.09
CA THR A 8 -11.30 -0.84 -1.02
C THR A 8 -12.56 -1.70 -0.87
N LEU A 9 -13.49 -1.31 -0.01
CA LEU A 9 -14.77 -2.02 0.15
C LEU A 9 -15.61 -2.02 -1.13
N ILE A 10 -15.71 -0.87 -1.81
CA ILE A 10 -16.47 -0.78 -3.08
C ILE A 10 -15.85 -1.67 -4.17
N LEU A 11 -14.52 -1.70 -4.28
CA LEU A 11 -13.81 -2.57 -5.23
C LEU A 11 -13.96 -4.06 -4.90
N ILE A 12 -13.99 -4.41 -3.61
CA ILE A 12 -14.26 -5.79 -3.14
C ILE A 12 -15.67 -6.20 -3.54
N VAL A 13 -16.68 -5.39 -3.20
CA VAL A 13 -18.09 -5.70 -3.50
C VAL A 13 -18.31 -5.80 -5.02
N LEU A 14 -17.79 -4.86 -5.81
CA LEU A 14 -17.96 -4.87 -7.27
C LEU A 14 -17.34 -6.12 -7.93
N LYS A 15 -16.22 -6.61 -7.38
CA LYS A 15 -15.60 -7.85 -7.84
C LYS A 15 -16.41 -9.09 -7.45
N ASP A 16 -16.95 -9.12 -6.23
CA ASP A 16 -17.77 -10.24 -5.74
C ASP A 16 -19.05 -10.42 -6.58
N PHE A 17 -19.57 -9.31 -7.12
CA PHE A 17 -20.67 -9.31 -8.09
C PHE A 17 -20.27 -9.82 -9.49
N GLY A 18 -19.02 -10.23 -9.71
CA GLY A 18 -18.58 -10.86 -10.96
C GLY A 18 -18.49 -9.91 -12.16
N LEU A 19 -18.53 -8.59 -11.94
CA LEU A 19 -18.42 -7.61 -13.03
C LEU A 19 -17.00 -7.49 -13.61
N ILE A 20 -15.97 -8.00 -12.91
CA ILE A 20 -14.56 -7.81 -13.30
C ILE A 20 -13.69 -9.02 -12.87
N ASP A 21 -12.98 -9.64 -13.82
CA ASP A 21 -12.01 -10.75 -13.64
C ASP A 21 -10.63 -10.31 -13.07
N VAL A 22 -10.60 -9.21 -12.32
CA VAL A 22 -9.35 -8.68 -11.75
C VAL A 22 -8.88 -9.58 -10.59
N SER A 23 -7.60 -9.92 -10.51
CA SER A 23 -7.06 -10.74 -9.40
C SER A 23 -7.30 -10.13 -8.02
N TRP A 24 -7.51 -10.96 -6.99
CA TRP A 24 -7.83 -10.49 -5.62
C TRP A 24 -6.67 -9.67 -5.02
N LEU A 25 -5.43 -10.00 -5.42
CA LEU A 25 -4.25 -9.19 -5.11
C LEU A 25 -4.35 -7.76 -5.66
N TRP A 26 -4.96 -7.59 -6.84
CA TRP A 26 -5.08 -6.29 -7.50
C TRP A 26 -6.25 -5.44 -6.93
N VAL A 27 -7.31 -6.04 -6.39
CA VAL A 27 -8.34 -5.30 -5.63
C VAL A 27 -7.75 -4.60 -4.41
N LEU A 28 -6.73 -5.21 -3.81
CA LEU A 28 -6.02 -4.68 -2.66
C LEU A 28 -4.85 -3.75 -3.03
N SER A 29 -4.64 -3.45 -4.32
CA SER A 29 -3.59 -2.52 -4.79
C SER A 29 -3.54 -1.20 -4.04
N PRO A 30 -4.67 -0.51 -3.77
CA PRO A 30 -4.65 0.77 -3.05
C PRO A 30 -4.03 0.64 -1.66
N LEU A 31 -4.27 -0.48 -0.98
CA LEU A 31 -3.77 -0.76 0.36
C LEU A 31 -2.28 -1.19 0.31
N TRP A 32 -1.93 -2.12 -0.58
CA TRP A 32 -0.56 -2.61 -0.70
C TRP A 32 0.40 -1.55 -1.24
N ILE A 33 0.00 -0.75 -2.23
CA ILE A 33 0.82 0.36 -2.75
C ILE A 33 1.07 1.38 -1.63
N SER A 34 0.04 1.70 -0.85
CA SER A 34 0.19 2.62 0.29
C SER A 34 1.14 2.05 1.35
N ALA A 35 1.01 0.78 1.69
CA ALA A 35 1.92 0.10 2.61
C ALA A 35 3.37 0.06 2.08
N LEU A 36 3.55 -0.25 0.80
CA LEU A 36 4.86 -0.31 0.16
C LEU A 36 5.54 1.05 0.15
N LEU A 37 4.78 2.11 -0.15
CA LEU A 37 5.28 3.49 -0.16
C LEU A 37 5.75 3.92 1.23
N VAL A 38 4.97 3.62 2.27
CA VAL A 38 5.38 3.86 3.66
C VAL A 38 6.63 3.07 4.01
N LEU A 39 6.70 1.79 3.64
CA LEU A 39 7.86 0.93 3.89
C LEU A 39 9.13 1.48 3.22
N LEU A 40 8.99 1.99 2.00
CA LEU A 40 10.09 2.52 1.20
C LEU A 40 10.60 3.85 1.77
N ILE A 41 9.70 4.74 2.18
CA ILE A 41 10.07 5.99 2.88
C ILE A 41 10.74 5.66 4.22
N PHE A 42 10.16 4.76 5.00
CA PHE A 42 10.71 4.40 6.31
C PHE A 42 12.08 3.71 6.17
N GLY A 43 12.22 2.81 5.20
CA GLY A 43 13.47 2.14 4.88
C GLY A 43 14.56 3.12 4.44
N THR A 44 14.24 4.06 3.54
CA THR A 44 15.21 5.08 3.10
C THR A 44 15.65 5.98 4.25
N ILE A 45 14.76 6.38 5.16
CA ILE A 45 15.10 7.17 6.35
C ILE A 45 16.03 6.38 7.28
N LEU A 46 15.75 5.10 7.55
CA LEU A 46 16.60 4.25 8.39
C LEU A 46 18.00 4.07 7.79
N VAL A 47 18.09 3.83 6.50
CA VAL A 47 19.37 3.68 5.78
C VAL A 47 20.13 5.00 5.75
N ALA A 48 19.46 6.12 5.44
CA ALA A 48 20.06 7.45 5.46
C ALA A 48 20.57 7.84 6.85
N GLY A 49 19.82 7.53 7.90
CA GLY A 49 20.22 7.72 9.30
C GLY A 49 21.43 6.87 9.69
N ARG A 50 21.46 5.60 9.27
CA ARG A 50 22.62 4.71 9.48
C ARG A 50 23.88 5.21 8.78
N LEU A 51 23.77 5.67 7.53
CA LEU A 51 24.90 6.23 6.77
C LEU A 51 25.46 7.51 7.40
N LYS A 52 24.60 8.37 7.96
CA LYS A 52 25.07 9.57 8.70
C LYS A 52 25.82 9.23 9.98
N LYS A 53 25.44 8.15 10.67
CA LYS A 53 26.01 7.76 11.96
C LYS A 53 27.40 7.12 11.85
N GLY A 54 27.77 6.54 10.70
CA GLY A 54 29.09 5.93 10.49
C GLY A 54 30.25 6.88 10.18
N ARG A 55 30.00 8.20 10.12
CA ARG A 55 31.01 9.23 9.77
C ARG A 55 31.39 10.16 10.94
N TRP A 56 31.05 9.79 12.17
CA TRP A 56 31.51 10.45 13.39
C TRP A 56 32.34 9.48 14.22
#